data_AF-A0A355YB86-F1
#
_entry.id   AF-A0A355YB86-F1
#
_cell.length_a   1.000
_cell.length_b   1.000
_cell.length_c   1.000
_cell.angle_alpha   90.00
_cell.angle_beta   90.00
_cell.angle_gamma   90.00
#
_symmetry.space_group_name_H-M   'P 1'
#
loop_
_entity.id
_entity.type
_entity.pdbx_description
1 polymer ?
#
loop_
_entity_poly.entity_id
_entity_poly.type
_entity_poly.pdbx_seq_one_letter_code
_entity_poly.pdbx_strand_id
1 'polypeptide(L)'
;MSKRIPLDVVDDQGNSFYVSERKVYPRDVSGRFNRLRVAAVVWLLGMYYLFPWLSWDGRQAVLFDLPARKFYIFGLVFWPQDFLFLALLLIIAAMTLFFSTALSGRLWCGYACPQTVWTETFLWMERWTEGDRSRRMKLDAGPWNGEKVLRKGSKHLLWLLFALWTGFTFVGFFTPIKDLGARLLPFAWGGWETFWVLFYALATWGNAGVLREQVCKYMCPYARFQSAMFDRNTLLIAYDPMRGEPRGPRKRGLGSVLERARGLLIPTVAYDYVFRAGRHPSAATQAAHAKGTITWDGDLAEVAPLPKFAPEELGDCIDCTICVQVCPTGIDIRNGLQYECIACGACIDACDEVMDKMGYPHGLIRYSTQNAIDGKPTRVLRPRIFVYGLLLLGLCGAWAWGVTHRSELIAEVLRDRNALYRQSADGSIANDYTLKLINKSQETRRYRITLEPADAGLYRRFGSEGGFIDWGEIVRSRLGAPGWERHWDAQAQVPWLWNPATRQLITYDDPQSLAIKADYVRRNRLGGIMYWEHRLDDGQLLEVLHKALHARSVPAEP
;
A
#
# COMPACT_ATOMS: atom_id res chain seq x y z
N MET A 1 33.33 -6.56 -49.69
CA MET A 1 32.31 -7.62 -49.57
C MET A 1 31.56 -7.45 -48.25
N SER A 2 30.37 -6.84 -48.31
CA SER A 2 29.47 -6.71 -47.15
C SER A 2 28.87 -8.09 -46.84
N LYS A 3 29.32 -8.75 -45.76
CA LYS A 3 28.59 -9.90 -45.21
C LYS A 3 27.16 -9.43 -44.94
N ARG A 4 26.19 -9.93 -45.72
CA ARG A 4 24.77 -9.71 -45.45
C ARG A 4 24.50 -10.25 -44.05
N ILE A 5 24.10 -9.37 -43.14
CA ILE A 5 23.67 -9.76 -41.80
C ILE A 5 22.34 -10.50 -42.00
N PRO A 6 22.19 -11.75 -41.54
CA PRO A 6 20.92 -12.44 -41.64
C PRO A 6 19.88 -11.67 -40.83
N LEU A 7 18.89 -11.11 -41.54
CA LEU A 7 17.69 -10.52 -40.95
C LEU A 7 16.61 -11.60 -40.97
N ASP A 8 16.17 -11.98 -39.78
CA ASP A 8 15.00 -12.83 -39.61
C ASP A 8 13.77 -11.91 -39.64
N VAL A 9 13.14 -11.81 -40.81
CA VAL A 9 11.88 -11.07 -40.99
C VAL A 9 10.79 -11.98 -40.48
N VAL A 10 10.30 -11.69 -39.27
CA VAL A 10 9.13 -12.35 -38.70
C VAL A 10 7.91 -11.70 -39.33
N ASP A 11 7.54 -12.16 -40.53
CA ASP A 11 6.28 -11.82 -41.17
C ASP A 11 5.19 -12.72 -40.56
N ASP A 12 4.37 -12.13 -39.70
CA ASP A 12 3.28 -12.80 -38.98
C ASP A 12 1.99 -12.95 -39.84
N GLN A 13 2.11 -12.89 -41.18
CA GLN A 13 1.02 -13.15 -42.16
C GLN A 13 -0.35 -12.58 -41.75
N GLY A 14 -0.37 -11.40 -41.13
CA GLY A 14 -1.58 -10.67 -40.75
C GLY A 14 -2.50 -11.27 -39.67
N ASN A 15 -2.14 -12.38 -39.00
CA ASN A 15 -3.06 -13.08 -38.08
C ASN A 15 -2.64 -13.08 -36.60
N SER A 16 -1.47 -12.55 -36.28
CA SER A 16 -0.98 -12.42 -34.90
C SER A 16 -1.08 -10.96 -34.45
N PHE A 17 -1.98 -10.69 -33.50
CA PHE A 17 -1.98 -9.42 -32.76
C PHE A 17 -0.84 -9.34 -31.72
N TYR A 18 0.04 -10.37 -31.64
CA TYR A 18 1.06 -10.52 -30.59
C TYR A 18 2.41 -10.96 -31.16
N VAL A 19 3.35 -10.03 -31.32
CA VAL A 19 4.73 -10.33 -31.69
C VAL A 19 5.45 -11.04 -30.53
N SER A 20 5.97 -12.25 -30.78
CA SER A 20 6.78 -12.96 -29.78
C SER A 20 8.08 -12.19 -29.47
N GLU A 21 8.21 -11.71 -28.23
CA GLU A 21 9.35 -10.87 -27.86
C GLU A 21 10.66 -11.67 -27.78
N ARG A 22 11.72 -11.18 -28.43
CA ARG A 22 13.07 -11.75 -28.29
C ARG A 22 13.56 -11.63 -26.84
N LYS A 23 14.15 -12.72 -26.33
CA LYS A 23 14.75 -12.80 -24.99
C LYS A 23 15.90 -11.81 -24.82
N VAL A 24 15.88 -11.05 -23.72
CA VAL A 24 16.94 -10.09 -23.37
C VAL A 24 18.09 -10.80 -22.67
N TYR A 25 19.34 -10.45 -22.97
CA TYR A 25 20.52 -10.98 -22.29
C TYR A 25 21.30 -9.83 -21.66
N PRO A 26 20.95 -9.39 -20.43
CA PRO A 26 21.62 -8.27 -19.79
C PRO A 26 23.09 -8.59 -19.55
N ARG A 27 23.97 -7.70 -19.98
CA ARG A 27 25.41 -7.72 -19.71
C ARG A 27 25.65 -7.24 -18.28
N ASP A 28 26.63 -7.84 -17.61
CA ASP A 28 27.07 -7.37 -16.30
C ASP A 28 27.84 -6.06 -16.41
N VAL A 29 27.74 -5.21 -15.39
CA VAL A 29 28.40 -3.90 -15.34
C VAL A 29 28.88 -3.61 -13.93
N SER A 30 30.04 -2.98 -13.82
CA SER A 30 30.54 -2.45 -12.55
C SER A 30 30.40 -0.93 -12.52
N GLY A 31 29.99 -0.37 -11.38
CA GLY A 31 29.93 1.07 -11.20
C GLY A 31 29.16 1.46 -9.93
N ARG A 32 28.94 2.75 -9.73
CA ARG A 32 28.32 3.27 -8.51
C ARG A 32 26.87 2.81 -8.40
N PHE A 33 26.09 2.92 -9.47
CA PHE A 33 24.67 2.59 -9.44
C PHE A 33 24.46 1.08 -9.31
N ASN A 34 25.29 0.27 -9.98
CA ASN A 34 25.25 -1.18 -9.80
C ASN A 34 25.59 -1.58 -8.37
N ARG A 35 26.61 -0.98 -7.73
CA ARG A 35 26.93 -1.26 -6.32
C ARG A 35 25.77 -0.92 -5.38
N LEU A 36 25.13 0.24 -5.57
CA LEU A 36 23.95 0.63 -4.79
C LEU A 36 22.78 -0.33 -5.00
N ARG A 37 22.56 -0.78 -6.24
CA ARG A 37 21.53 -1.75 -6.59
C ARG A 37 21.80 -3.10 -5.94
N VAL A 38 23.02 -3.62 -6.04
CA VAL A 38 23.42 -4.87 -5.37
C VAL A 38 23.24 -4.75 -3.87
N ALA A 39 23.67 -3.63 -3.26
CA ALA A 39 23.48 -3.39 -1.83
C ALA A 39 21.99 -3.39 -1.45
N ALA A 40 21.12 -2.76 -2.24
CA ALA A 40 19.68 -2.77 -2.00
C ALA A 40 19.08 -4.18 -2.11
N VAL A 41 19.47 -4.96 -3.14
CA VAL A 41 19.03 -6.35 -3.32
C VAL A 41 19.45 -7.21 -2.12
N VAL A 42 20.72 -7.15 -1.73
CA VAL A 42 21.26 -7.91 -0.59
C VAL A 42 20.58 -7.50 0.72
N TRP A 43 20.38 -6.21 0.95
CA TRP A 43 19.72 -5.70 2.16
C TRP A 43 18.26 -6.15 2.25
N LEU A 44 17.49 -5.99 1.17
CA LEU A 44 16.06 -6.33 1.15
C LEU A 44 15.83 -7.84 1.26
N LEU A 45 16.60 -8.66 0.53
CA LEU A 45 16.54 -10.11 0.69
C LEU A 45 17.05 -10.54 2.06
N GLY A 46 18.09 -9.90 2.58
CA GLY A 46 18.60 -10.14 3.93
C GLY A 46 17.51 -9.93 4.98
N MET A 47 16.83 -8.78 4.97
CA MET A 47 15.70 -8.52 5.86
C MET A 47 14.59 -9.56 5.69
N TYR A 48 14.20 -9.84 4.44
CA TYR A 48 13.14 -10.80 4.13
C TYR A 48 13.44 -12.21 4.66
N TYR A 49 14.67 -12.69 4.48
CA TYR A 49 15.08 -14.02 4.95
C TYR A 49 15.44 -14.07 6.43
N LEU A 50 15.85 -12.97 7.07
CA LEU A 50 16.29 -12.99 8.47
C LEU A 50 15.15 -12.73 9.46
N PHE A 51 14.26 -11.79 9.16
CA PHE A 51 13.21 -11.35 10.10
C PHE A 51 12.32 -12.47 10.67
N PRO A 52 11.90 -13.49 9.90
CA PRO A 52 11.09 -14.55 10.48
C PRO A 52 11.92 -15.50 11.37
N TRP A 53 13.24 -15.57 11.21
CA TRP A 53 14.11 -16.42 12.05
C TRP A 53 14.55 -15.76 13.35
N LEU A 54 14.58 -14.42 13.39
CA LEU A 54 14.96 -13.68 14.57
C LEU A 54 13.95 -13.90 15.70
N SER A 55 14.47 -14.15 16.90
CA SER A 55 13.68 -14.18 18.13
C SER A 55 13.75 -12.84 18.85
N TRP A 56 12.60 -12.34 19.30
CA TRP A 56 12.44 -11.13 20.08
C TRP A 56 11.54 -11.45 21.28
N ASP A 57 12.03 -11.22 22.50
CA ASP A 57 11.33 -11.51 23.76
C ASP A 57 10.73 -12.94 23.83
N GLY A 58 11.49 -13.95 23.38
CA GLY A 58 11.10 -15.36 23.43
C GLY A 58 10.14 -15.82 22.32
N ARG A 59 9.72 -14.94 21.40
CA ARG A 59 8.87 -15.28 20.24
C ARG A 59 9.52 -14.84 18.92
N GLN A 60 8.94 -15.23 17.79
CA GLN A 60 9.39 -14.77 16.48
C GLN A 60 9.22 -13.24 16.36
N ALA A 61 10.25 -12.56 15.83
CA ALA A 61 10.29 -11.10 15.76
C ALA A 61 9.20 -10.53 14.86
N VAL A 62 9.02 -11.08 13.65
CA VAL A 62 7.95 -10.69 12.74
C VAL A 62 7.08 -11.90 12.42
N LEU A 63 5.84 -11.88 12.89
CA LEU A 63 4.86 -12.96 12.68
C LEU A 63 3.45 -12.38 12.50
N PHE A 64 2.84 -12.66 11.36
CA PHE A 64 1.45 -12.34 11.06
C PHE A 64 0.55 -13.54 11.38
N ASP A 65 0.21 -13.69 12.67
CA ASP A 65 -0.57 -14.81 13.18
C ASP A 65 -2.06 -14.60 12.85
N LEU A 66 -2.48 -15.13 11.70
CA LEU A 66 -3.86 -15.07 11.23
C LEU A 66 -4.83 -15.84 12.16
N PRO A 67 -4.52 -17.07 12.63
CA PRO A 67 -5.39 -17.79 13.58
C PRO A 67 -5.65 -17.02 14.87
N ALA A 68 -4.61 -16.47 15.51
CA ALA A 68 -4.74 -15.68 16.73
C ALA A 68 -5.22 -14.25 16.46
N ARG A 69 -5.29 -13.84 15.19
CA ARG A 69 -5.60 -12.48 14.72
C ARG A 69 -4.68 -11.42 15.34
N LYS A 70 -3.40 -11.75 15.47
CA LYS A 70 -2.38 -10.88 16.08
C LYS A 70 -1.23 -10.68 15.11
N PHE A 71 -0.81 -9.44 14.92
CA PHE A 71 0.40 -9.14 14.16
C PHE A 71 1.51 -8.73 15.12
N TYR A 72 2.55 -9.55 15.12
CA TYR A 72 3.74 -9.43 15.94
C TYR A 72 4.82 -8.77 15.09
N ILE A 73 5.26 -7.57 15.48
CA ILE A 73 6.31 -6.81 14.79
C ILE A 73 7.29 -6.30 15.86
N PHE A 74 8.39 -7.02 16.04
CA PHE A 74 9.35 -6.82 17.13
C PHE A 74 8.63 -6.78 18.49
N GLY A 75 8.83 -5.72 19.28
CA GLY A 75 8.14 -5.49 20.56
C GLY A 75 6.67 -5.04 20.44
N LEU A 76 6.13 -4.87 19.23
CA LEU A 76 4.76 -4.44 19.01
C LEU A 76 3.84 -5.64 18.72
N VAL A 77 2.68 -5.63 19.35
CA VAL A 77 1.57 -6.55 19.05
C VAL A 77 0.39 -5.71 18.59
N PHE A 78 -0.10 -5.95 17.38
CA PHE A 78 -1.29 -5.31 16.84
C PHE A 78 -2.46 -6.30 16.87
N TRP A 79 -3.56 -5.86 17.49
CA TRP A 79 -4.82 -6.60 17.54
C TRP A 79 -5.76 -6.16 16.41
N PRO A 80 -6.88 -6.87 16.16
CA PRO A 80 -7.84 -6.45 15.13
C PRO A 80 -8.42 -5.06 15.36
N GLN A 81 -8.53 -4.62 16.62
CA GLN A 81 -8.96 -3.26 16.98
C GLN A 81 -7.93 -2.20 16.59
N ASP A 82 -6.67 -2.59 16.40
CA ASP A 82 -5.56 -1.73 16.02
C ASP A 82 -5.40 -1.66 14.48
N PHE A 83 -6.36 -2.19 13.72
CA PHE A 83 -6.32 -2.26 12.25
C PHE A 83 -6.15 -0.89 11.59
N LEU A 84 -6.61 0.20 12.23
CA LEU A 84 -6.38 1.56 11.76
C LEU A 84 -4.89 1.88 11.59
N PHE A 85 -4.01 1.38 12.47
CA PHE A 85 -2.57 1.61 12.35
C PHE A 85 -1.97 0.86 11.17
N LEU A 86 -2.48 -0.33 10.85
CA LEU A 86 -2.07 -1.05 9.65
C LEU A 86 -2.54 -0.33 8.39
N ALA A 87 -3.80 0.12 8.35
CA ALA A 87 -4.31 0.91 7.24
C ALA A 87 -3.49 2.19 7.01
N LEU A 88 -3.15 2.91 8.09
CA LEU A 88 -2.32 4.10 8.03
C LEU A 88 -0.88 3.78 7.57
N LEU A 89 -0.30 2.65 7.99
CA LEU A 89 1.01 2.19 7.49
C LEU A 89 0.98 1.92 5.98
N LEU A 90 -0.10 1.32 5.47
CA LEU A 90 -0.27 1.08 4.03
C LEU A 90 -0.43 2.40 3.25
N ILE A 91 -1.14 3.38 3.81
CA ILE A 91 -1.24 4.73 3.24
C ILE A 91 0.14 5.39 3.23
N ILE A 92 0.93 5.28 4.30
CA ILE A 92 2.30 5.78 4.38
C ILE A 92 3.17 5.13 3.30
N ALA A 93 3.07 3.81 3.11
CA ALA A 93 3.82 3.09 2.08
C ALA A 93 3.43 3.57 0.67
N ALA A 94 2.14 3.71 0.38
CA ALA A 94 1.64 4.25 -0.89
C ALA A 94 2.09 5.71 -1.13
N MET A 95 2.02 6.55 -0.09
CA MET A 95 2.46 7.94 -0.16
C MET A 95 3.98 8.05 -0.35
N THR A 96 4.76 7.18 0.31
CA THR A 96 6.22 7.08 0.11
C THR A 96 6.55 6.72 -1.33
N LEU A 97 5.78 5.79 -1.91
CA LEU A 97 5.92 5.39 -3.31
C LEU A 97 5.60 6.58 -4.24
N PHE A 98 4.52 7.31 -4.02
CA PHE A 98 4.17 8.50 -4.80
C PHE A 98 5.18 9.64 -4.66
N PHE A 99 5.63 9.92 -3.44
CA PHE A 99 6.68 10.89 -3.16
C PHE A 99 7.97 10.56 -3.92
N SER A 100 8.43 9.31 -3.83
CA SER A 100 9.62 8.83 -4.53
C SER A 100 9.46 8.94 -6.05
N THR A 101 8.24 8.69 -6.57
CA THR A 101 7.93 8.81 -8.00
C THR A 101 8.02 10.25 -8.49
N ALA A 102 7.42 11.16 -7.75
CA ALA A 102 7.37 12.57 -8.11
C ALA A 102 8.77 13.20 -8.09
N LEU A 103 9.63 12.74 -7.16
CA LEU A 103 11.00 13.22 -7.00
C LEU A 103 11.97 12.61 -8.02
N SER A 104 12.04 11.27 -8.05
CA SER A 104 13.11 10.50 -8.71
C SER A 104 12.59 9.44 -9.69
N GLY A 105 11.38 9.64 -10.23
CA GLY A 105 10.84 8.81 -11.29
C GLY A 105 10.64 7.36 -10.86
N ARG A 106 11.37 6.43 -11.49
CA ARG A 106 11.18 4.98 -11.27
C ARG A 106 12.21 4.37 -10.31
N LEU A 107 12.79 5.17 -9.42
CA LEU A 107 13.82 4.71 -8.49
C LEU A 107 13.39 3.48 -7.67
N TRP A 108 12.14 3.43 -7.21
CA TRP A 108 11.58 2.24 -6.53
C TRP A 108 11.72 0.98 -7.39
N CYS A 109 11.35 1.07 -8.67
CA CYS A 109 11.42 -0.04 -9.61
C CYS A 109 12.85 -0.54 -9.79
N GLY A 110 13.84 0.34 -9.82
CA GLY A 110 15.23 -0.04 -10.05
C GLY A 110 15.95 -0.66 -8.86
N TYR A 111 15.48 -0.42 -7.63
CA TYR A 111 16.24 -0.71 -6.41
C TYR A 111 15.48 -1.53 -5.36
N ALA A 112 14.15 -1.41 -5.27
CA ALA A 112 13.39 -1.99 -4.15
C ALA A 112 12.16 -2.81 -4.56
N CYS A 113 11.71 -2.71 -5.81
CA CYS A 113 10.61 -3.50 -6.32
C CYS A 113 10.92 -5.01 -6.21
N PRO A 114 9.99 -5.83 -5.66
CA PRO A 114 10.19 -7.28 -5.55
C PRO A 114 10.55 -7.94 -6.88
N GLN A 115 9.92 -7.51 -7.98
CA GLN A 115 10.25 -8.05 -9.30
C GLN A 115 11.74 -7.88 -9.62
N THR A 116 12.29 -6.70 -9.37
CA THR A 116 13.71 -6.40 -9.66
C THR A 116 14.65 -7.13 -8.73
N VAL A 117 14.34 -7.19 -7.44
CA VAL A 117 15.17 -7.86 -6.43
C VAL A 117 15.33 -9.36 -6.73
N TRP A 118 14.23 -10.03 -7.05
CA TRP A 118 14.27 -11.46 -7.39
C TRP A 118 14.86 -11.70 -8.78
N THR A 119 14.49 -10.93 -9.81
CA THR A 119 15.06 -11.09 -11.16
C THR A 119 16.58 -10.87 -11.18
N GLU A 120 17.12 -9.90 -10.45
CA GLU A 120 18.58 -9.69 -10.39
C GLU A 120 19.29 -10.91 -9.78
N THR A 121 18.70 -11.51 -8.75
CA THR A 121 19.23 -12.73 -8.12
C THR A 121 19.19 -13.91 -9.09
N PHE A 122 18.10 -14.07 -9.84
CA PHE A 122 17.99 -15.09 -10.90
C PHE A 122 19.04 -14.87 -11.99
N LEU A 123 19.30 -13.62 -12.38
CA LEU A 123 20.37 -13.26 -13.32
C LEU A 123 21.77 -13.55 -12.76
N TRP A 124 22.02 -13.42 -11.46
CA TRP A 124 23.27 -13.89 -10.85
C TRP A 124 23.42 -15.41 -10.99
N MET A 125 22.36 -16.18 -10.70
CA MET A 125 22.38 -17.64 -10.87
C MET A 125 22.57 -18.06 -12.34
N GLU A 126 21.96 -17.35 -13.29
CA GLU A 126 22.22 -17.55 -14.72
C GLU A 126 23.68 -17.28 -15.09
N ARG A 127 24.27 -16.20 -14.57
CA ARG A 127 25.66 -15.86 -14.83
C ARG A 127 26.61 -16.91 -14.25
N TRP A 128 26.33 -17.44 -13.05
CA TRP A 128 27.14 -18.49 -12.44
C TRP A 128 27.11 -19.80 -13.22
N THR A 129 25.97 -20.16 -13.83
CA THR A 129 25.79 -21.45 -14.51
C THR A 129 26.09 -21.39 -16.02
N GLU A 130 25.61 -20.35 -16.71
CA GLU A 130 25.70 -20.20 -18.17
C GLU A 130 26.79 -19.21 -18.63
N GLY A 131 27.29 -18.36 -17.72
CA GLY A 131 28.36 -17.39 -17.99
C GLY A 131 27.87 -16.03 -18.52
N ASP A 132 28.81 -15.28 -19.12
CA ASP A 132 28.55 -13.94 -19.66
C ASP A 132 27.52 -13.93 -20.81
N ARG A 133 27.04 -12.73 -21.15
CA ARG A 133 26.06 -12.49 -22.23
C ARG A 133 26.37 -13.28 -23.51
N SER A 134 27.60 -13.20 -24.02
CA SER A 134 27.99 -13.87 -25.28
C SER A 134 27.96 -15.40 -25.17
N ARG A 135 28.37 -15.96 -24.02
CA ARG A 135 28.30 -17.40 -23.75
C ARG A 135 26.85 -17.86 -23.67
N ARG A 136 25.98 -17.10 -23.00
CA ARG A 136 24.53 -17.39 -22.93
C ARG A 136 23.87 -17.37 -24.30
N MET A 137 24.13 -16.35 -25.11
CA MET A 137 23.60 -16.28 -26.48
C MET A 137 24.09 -17.44 -27.35
N LYS A 138 25.38 -17.79 -27.26
CA LYS A 138 25.95 -18.93 -27.99
C LYS A 138 25.36 -20.26 -27.51
N LEU A 139 25.17 -20.42 -26.20
CA LEU A 139 24.57 -21.61 -25.59
C LEU A 139 23.11 -21.77 -26.04
N ASP A 140 22.33 -20.68 -26.08
CA ASP A 140 20.94 -20.71 -26.52
C ASP A 140 20.83 -21.02 -28.03
N ALA A 141 21.70 -20.47 -28.87
CA ALA A 141 21.72 -20.74 -30.31
C ALA A 141 22.28 -22.12 -30.70
N GLY A 142 23.10 -22.75 -29.84
CA GLY A 142 23.70 -24.06 -30.13
C GLY A 142 22.72 -25.24 -30.00
N PRO A 143 23.04 -26.42 -30.60
CA PRO A 143 22.24 -27.62 -30.45
C PRO A 143 22.19 -28.12 -29.00
N TRP A 144 21.18 -28.92 -28.67
CA TRP A 144 21.12 -29.59 -27.37
C TRP A 144 22.24 -30.62 -27.26
N ASN A 145 23.17 -30.39 -26.33
CA ASN A 145 24.27 -31.29 -25.99
C ASN A 145 24.37 -31.45 -24.45
N GLY A 146 25.21 -32.38 -23.97
CA GLY A 146 25.35 -32.65 -22.54
C GLY A 146 25.74 -31.43 -21.71
N GLU A 147 26.61 -30.56 -22.22
CA GLU A 147 26.97 -29.30 -21.55
C GLU A 147 25.78 -28.35 -21.44
N LYS A 148 24.98 -28.19 -22.50
CA LYS A 148 23.78 -27.35 -22.50
C LYS A 148 22.74 -27.88 -21.54
N VAL A 149 22.50 -29.19 -21.52
CA VAL A 149 21.59 -29.83 -20.55
C VAL A 149 22.08 -29.58 -19.13
N LEU A 150 23.37 -29.76 -18.85
CA LEU A 150 23.94 -29.51 -17.53
C LEU A 150 23.80 -28.04 -17.12
N ARG A 151 24.25 -27.09 -17.95
CA ARG A 151 24.20 -25.66 -17.61
C ARG A 151 22.77 -25.14 -17.45
N LYS A 152 21.87 -25.50 -18.38
CA LYS A 152 20.45 -25.11 -18.31
C LYS A 152 19.74 -25.80 -17.14
N GLY A 153 20.03 -27.08 -16.91
CA GLY A 153 19.50 -27.86 -15.79
C GLY A 153 19.95 -27.29 -14.44
N SER A 154 21.24 -27.02 -14.26
CA SER A 154 21.79 -26.39 -13.05
C SER A 154 21.17 -25.02 -12.79
N LYS A 155 20.95 -24.19 -13.81
CA LYS A 155 20.22 -22.93 -13.65
C LYS A 155 18.81 -23.17 -13.10
N HIS A 156 18.02 -24.04 -13.74
CA HIS A 156 16.64 -24.28 -13.31
C HIS A 156 16.57 -24.92 -11.93
N LEU A 157 17.55 -25.75 -11.57
CA LEU A 157 17.69 -26.29 -10.22
C LEU A 157 17.96 -25.17 -9.20
N LEU A 158 18.92 -24.28 -9.45
CA LEU A 158 19.18 -23.13 -8.57
C LEU A 158 17.95 -22.22 -8.43
N TRP A 159 17.29 -21.92 -9.54
CA TRP A 159 16.05 -21.13 -9.54
C TRP A 159 14.95 -21.80 -8.72
N LEU A 160 14.75 -23.11 -8.88
CA LEU A 160 13.73 -23.86 -8.15
C LEU A 160 14.04 -23.89 -6.65
N LEU A 161 15.29 -24.19 -6.25
CA LEU A 161 15.70 -24.21 -4.85
C LEU A 161 15.53 -22.84 -4.19
N PHE A 162 15.94 -21.77 -4.87
CA PHE A 162 15.79 -20.42 -4.36
C PHE A 162 14.32 -19.98 -4.31
N ALA A 163 13.50 -20.37 -5.29
CA ALA A 163 12.08 -20.09 -5.30
C ALA A 163 11.32 -20.87 -4.20
N LEU A 164 11.68 -22.14 -3.96
CA LEU A 164 11.16 -22.94 -2.85
C LEU A 164 11.52 -22.31 -1.50
N TRP A 165 12.77 -21.87 -1.34
CA TRP A 165 13.20 -21.16 -0.13
C TRP A 165 12.46 -19.83 0.06
N THR A 166 12.20 -19.11 -1.03
CA THR A 166 11.37 -17.89 -1.02
C THR A 166 9.95 -18.21 -0.57
N GLY A 167 9.29 -19.20 -1.17
CA GLY A 167 7.93 -19.60 -0.79
C GLY A 167 7.85 -20.06 0.67
N PHE A 168 8.82 -20.86 1.12
CA PHE A 168 8.96 -21.28 2.51
C PHE A 168 9.08 -20.10 3.47
N THR A 169 9.96 -19.15 3.15
CA THR A 169 10.19 -17.95 3.98
C THR A 169 8.93 -17.07 4.02
N PHE A 170 8.23 -16.91 2.89
CA PHE A 170 6.98 -16.16 2.84
C PHE A 170 5.95 -16.73 3.81
N VAL A 171 5.73 -18.05 3.77
CA VAL A 171 4.83 -18.73 4.69
C VAL A 171 5.33 -18.66 6.13
N GLY A 172 6.64 -18.64 6.34
CA GLY A 172 7.27 -18.39 7.64
C GLY A 172 6.93 -17.05 8.29
N PHE A 173 6.41 -16.07 7.55
CA PHE A 173 5.85 -14.84 8.13
C PHE A 173 4.43 -15.03 8.67
N PHE A 174 3.73 -16.14 8.37
CA PHE A 174 2.34 -16.40 8.79
C PHE A 174 2.20 -17.63 9.69
N THR A 175 3.05 -18.63 9.49
CA THR A 175 3.24 -19.79 10.36
C THR A 175 4.62 -19.65 11.03
N PRO A 176 4.76 -19.88 12.35
CA PRO A 176 6.05 -19.80 13.02
C PRO A 176 7.14 -20.59 12.29
N ILE A 177 8.20 -19.91 11.84
CA ILE A 177 9.13 -20.48 10.84
C ILE A 177 9.92 -21.68 11.39
N LYS A 178 10.21 -21.67 12.69
CA LYS A 178 10.91 -22.77 13.38
C LYS A 178 10.05 -24.03 13.44
N ASP A 179 8.75 -23.87 13.67
CA ASP A 179 7.78 -24.97 13.65
C ASP A 179 7.55 -25.47 12.22
N LEU A 180 7.38 -24.56 11.26
CA LEU A 180 7.28 -24.89 9.83
C LEU A 180 8.49 -25.70 9.35
N GLY A 181 9.70 -25.29 9.75
CA GLY A 181 10.94 -26.01 9.46
C GLY A 181 11.03 -27.37 10.16
N ALA A 182 10.65 -27.46 11.43
CA ALA A 182 10.66 -28.71 12.19
C ALA A 182 9.70 -29.76 11.59
N ARG A 183 8.54 -29.34 11.09
CA ARG A 183 7.53 -30.22 10.48
C ARG A 183 7.85 -30.61 9.03
N LEU A 184 8.94 -30.11 8.44
CA LEU A 184 9.35 -30.48 7.08
C LEU A 184 9.79 -31.95 6.97
N LEU A 185 10.37 -32.52 8.02
CA LEU A 185 10.79 -33.92 8.10
C LEU A 185 10.13 -34.53 9.35
N PRO A 186 9.08 -35.39 9.24
CA PRO A 186 8.76 -36.30 8.12
C PRO A 186 7.73 -35.80 7.08
N PHE A 187 7.64 -34.49 6.84
CA PHE A 187 6.62 -33.83 6.00
C PHE A 187 5.21 -33.91 6.60
N ALA A 188 5.04 -33.20 7.71
CA ALA A 188 3.79 -33.05 8.46
C ALA A 188 3.15 -31.67 8.26
N TRP A 189 3.31 -31.08 7.07
CA TRP A 189 2.68 -29.81 6.72
C TRP A 189 1.19 -29.99 6.42
N GLY A 190 0.38 -29.00 6.79
CA GLY A 190 -1.02 -28.95 6.41
C GLY A 190 -1.22 -28.63 4.93
N GLY A 191 -2.46 -28.80 4.44
CA GLY A 191 -2.82 -28.43 3.06
C GLY A 191 -2.60 -26.94 2.75
N TRP A 192 -2.87 -26.06 3.73
CA TRP A 192 -2.63 -24.62 3.63
C TRP A 192 -1.15 -24.29 3.40
N GLU A 193 -0.26 -24.82 4.24
CA GLU A 193 1.18 -24.56 4.19
C GLU A 193 1.77 -25.06 2.87
N THR A 194 1.44 -26.30 2.51
CA THR A 194 1.91 -26.93 1.27
C THR A 194 1.48 -26.13 0.05
N PHE A 195 0.20 -25.74 -0.03
CA PHE A 195 -0.32 -24.97 -1.14
C PHE A 195 0.42 -23.63 -1.28
N TRP A 196 0.54 -22.84 -0.21
CA TRP A 196 1.13 -21.50 -0.32
C TRP A 196 2.64 -21.53 -0.53
N VAL A 197 3.38 -22.45 0.08
CA VAL A 197 4.82 -22.60 -0.19
C VAL A 197 5.05 -22.90 -1.66
N LEU A 198 4.33 -23.87 -2.23
CA LEU A 198 4.48 -24.25 -3.64
C LEU A 198 3.94 -23.17 -4.59
N PHE A 199 2.84 -22.51 -4.24
CA PHE A 199 2.28 -21.41 -5.03
C PHE A 199 3.26 -20.24 -5.13
N TYR A 200 3.78 -19.75 -4.01
CA TYR A 200 4.74 -18.65 -4.02
C TYR A 200 6.08 -19.06 -4.64
N ALA A 201 6.51 -20.31 -4.50
CA ALA A 201 7.67 -20.83 -5.21
C ALA A 201 7.44 -20.81 -6.73
N LEU A 202 6.31 -21.34 -7.21
CA LEU A 202 5.96 -21.35 -8.63
C LEU A 202 5.83 -19.92 -9.17
N ALA A 203 5.16 -19.04 -8.45
CA ALA A 203 5.00 -17.64 -8.81
C ALA A 203 6.36 -16.93 -8.87
N THR A 204 7.26 -17.18 -7.93
CA THR A 204 8.61 -16.61 -7.93
C THR A 204 9.42 -17.11 -9.12
N TRP A 205 9.43 -18.42 -9.35
CA TRP A 205 10.13 -19.04 -10.47
C TRP A 205 9.61 -18.53 -11.82
N GLY A 206 8.28 -18.45 -11.98
CA GLY A 206 7.62 -17.98 -13.19
C GLY A 206 7.86 -16.49 -13.44
N ASN A 207 7.56 -15.63 -12.45
CA ASN A 207 7.62 -14.18 -12.61
C ASN A 207 9.05 -13.66 -12.73
N ALA A 208 9.97 -14.14 -11.89
CA ALA A 208 11.34 -13.62 -11.86
C ALA A 208 12.24 -14.27 -12.91
N GLY A 209 12.01 -15.56 -13.23
CA GLY A 209 12.83 -16.33 -14.17
C GLY A 209 12.32 -16.27 -15.60
N VAL A 210 11.04 -16.56 -15.82
CA VAL A 210 10.47 -16.76 -17.17
C VAL A 210 9.84 -15.48 -17.73
N LEU A 211 9.00 -14.81 -16.93
CA LEU A 211 8.16 -13.68 -17.35
C LEU A 211 8.75 -12.31 -16.98
N ARG A 212 10.07 -12.24 -16.75
CA ARG A 212 10.71 -11.09 -16.09
C ARG A 212 10.44 -9.74 -16.78
N GLU A 213 10.46 -9.69 -18.11
CA GLU A 213 10.18 -8.45 -18.84
C GLU A 213 8.67 -8.16 -18.91
N GLN A 214 7.85 -9.22 -18.99
CA GLN A 214 6.40 -9.15 -19.12
C GLN A 214 5.74 -8.59 -17.86
N VAL A 215 6.28 -8.93 -16.67
CA VAL A 215 5.77 -8.41 -15.40
C VAL A 215 5.85 -6.89 -15.37
N CYS A 216 7.02 -6.32 -15.70
CA CYS A 216 7.22 -4.87 -15.67
C CYS A 216 6.43 -4.12 -16.74
N LYS A 217 6.20 -4.76 -17.90
CA LYS A 217 5.53 -4.13 -19.06
C LYS A 217 4.00 -4.20 -18.98
N TYR A 218 3.46 -5.38 -18.68
CA TYR A 218 2.05 -5.68 -18.85
C TYR A 218 1.32 -5.99 -17.54
N MET A 219 2.00 -6.61 -16.57
CA MET A 219 1.34 -7.01 -15.31
C MET A 219 1.38 -5.92 -14.24
N CYS A 220 2.46 -5.13 -14.17
CA CYS A 220 2.66 -4.13 -13.12
C CYS A 220 1.75 -2.91 -13.36
N PRO A 221 0.69 -2.71 -12.56
CA PRO A 221 -0.20 -1.55 -12.75
C PRO A 221 0.54 -0.24 -12.47
N TYR A 222 1.49 -0.28 -11.53
CA TYR A 222 2.27 0.86 -11.11
C TYR A 222 3.13 1.44 -12.23
N ALA A 223 3.64 0.61 -13.14
CA ALA A 223 4.39 1.09 -14.29
C ALA A 223 3.57 2.04 -15.18
N ARG A 224 2.24 1.91 -15.25
CA ARG A 224 1.38 2.84 -16.00
C ARG A 224 1.08 4.11 -15.21
N PHE A 225 0.75 3.97 -13.92
CA PHE A 225 0.47 5.12 -13.05
C PHE A 225 1.68 6.07 -12.95
N GLN A 226 2.89 5.54 -12.85
CA GLN A 226 4.11 6.36 -12.78
C GLN A 226 4.30 7.25 -14.02
N SER A 227 3.99 6.77 -15.22
CA SER A 227 4.12 7.55 -16.45
C SER A 227 3.26 8.81 -16.43
N ALA A 228 2.09 8.77 -15.79
CA ALA A 228 1.21 9.93 -15.64
C ALA A 228 1.70 10.94 -14.58
N MET A 229 2.58 10.52 -13.66
CA MET A 229 3.12 11.38 -12.60
C MET A 229 4.40 12.14 -13.02
N PHE A 230 5.03 11.75 -14.13
CA PHE A 230 6.24 12.40 -14.62
C PHE A 230 5.92 13.76 -15.22
N ASP A 231 6.80 14.71 -14.94
CA ASP A 231 6.85 15.96 -15.69
C ASP A 231 8.30 16.27 -16.06
N ARG A 232 8.52 17.33 -16.84
CA ARG A 232 9.85 17.69 -17.37
C ARG A 232 10.90 18.03 -16.31
N ASN A 233 10.52 18.20 -15.05
CA ASN A 233 11.40 18.41 -13.90
C ASN A 233 11.59 17.18 -13.02
N THR A 234 10.98 16.03 -13.35
CA THR A 234 11.23 14.78 -12.62
C THR A 234 12.63 14.26 -12.93
N LEU A 235 13.38 13.83 -11.92
CA LEU A 235 14.69 13.22 -12.12
C LEU A 235 14.51 11.83 -12.73
N LEU A 236 15.09 11.65 -13.92
CA LEU A 236 15.00 10.46 -14.75
C LEU A 236 16.40 10.15 -15.30
N ILE A 237 16.61 8.91 -15.75
CA ILE A 237 17.82 8.61 -16.53
C ILE A 237 17.59 9.12 -17.93
N ALA A 238 18.49 9.97 -18.42
CA ALA A 238 18.39 10.56 -19.75
C ALA A 238 19.73 10.49 -20.49
N TYR A 239 19.64 10.23 -21.80
CA TYR A 239 20.72 10.43 -22.76
C TYR A 239 20.76 11.90 -23.18
N ASP A 240 21.96 12.43 -23.41
CA ASP A 240 22.17 13.80 -23.90
C ASP A 240 22.35 13.81 -25.43
N PRO A 241 21.29 14.12 -26.21
CA PRO A 241 21.39 14.02 -27.66
C PRO A 241 22.19 15.18 -28.26
N MET A 242 22.20 16.36 -27.62
CA MET A 242 22.97 17.51 -28.11
C MET A 242 24.47 17.24 -28.06
N ARG A 243 24.91 16.46 -27.07
CA ARG A 243 26.28 15.99 -26.95
C ARG A 243 26.56 14.74 -27.77
N GLY A 244 25.62 13.81 -27.80
CA GLY A 244 25.82 12.46 -28.30
C GLY A 244 25.64 12.28 -29.81
N GLU A 245 24.79 13.08 -30.45
CA GLU A 245 24.42 12.92 -31.86
C GLU A 245 25.24 13.84 -32.81
N PRO A 246 25.35 13.52 -34.12
CA PRO A 246 25.03 12.23 -34.71
C PRO A 246 26.02 11.17 -34.18
N ARG A 247 25.49 10.04 -33.72
CA ARG A 247 26.29 8.95 -33.17
C ARG A 247 26.89 8.09 -34.26
N GLY A 248 28.09 7.56 -34.03
CA GLY A 248 28.74 6.69 -35.00
C GLY A 248 30.07 6.10 -34.54
N PRO A 249 30.49 4.97 -35.14
CA PRO A 249 31.73 4.30 -34.78
C PRO A 249 32.95 5.15 -35.17
N ARG A 250 33.93 5.25 -34.28
CA ARG A 250 35.21 5.91 -34.55
C ARG A 250 36.34 5.34 -33.69
N LYS A 251 37.58 5.59 -34.12
CA LYS A 251 38.80 5.27 -33.35
C LYS A 251 39.01 6.30 -32.23
N ARG A 252 39.84 5.94 -31.24
CA ARG A 252 40.31 6.86 -30.20
C ARG A 252 41.23 7.92 -30.81
N GLY A 253 41.30 9.08 -30.18
CA GLY A 253 42.24 10.16 -30.52
C GLY A 253 41.58 11.52 -30.81
N LEU A 254 40.29 11.53 -31.13
CA LEU A 254 39.51 12.77 -31.23
C LEU A 254 38.98 13.15 -29.85
N GLY A 255 39.11 14.42 -29.43
CA GLY A 255 38.57 14.94 -28.16
C GLY A 255 37.04 15.03 -28.12
N SER A 256 36.49 15.29 -26.93
CA SER A 256 35.02 15.41 -26.74
C SER A 256 34.44 16.57 -27.55
N VAL A 257 33.17 16.51 -27.95
CA VAL A 257 32.46 17.66 -28.53
C VAL A 257 32.54 18.92 -27.65
N LEU A 258 32.74 18.75 -26.35
CA LEU A 258 32.86 19.85 -25.39
C LEU A 258 34.18 20.62 -25.54
N GLU A 259 35.20 20.00 -26.13
CA GLU A 259 36.53 20.56 -26.36
C GLU A 259 36.74 20.95 -27.83
N ARG A 260 35.88 20.45 -28.72
CA ARG A 260 35.95 20.70 -30.17
C ARG A 260 35.17 21.93 -30.56
N ALA A 261 35.62 22.60 -31.64
CA ALA A 261 34.94 23.75 -32.23
C ALA A 261 33.50 23.48 -32.68
N ARG A 262 33.15 22.21 -32.94
CA ARG A 262 31.77 21.78 -33.27
C ARG A 262 30.76 22.16 -32.17
N GLY A 263 31.14 22.00 -30.91
CA GLY A 263 30.25 22.21 -29.78
C GLY A 263 29.04 21.27 -29.74
N LEU A 264 28.04 21.66 -28.95
CA LEU A 264 26.77 20.96 -28.79
C LEU A 264 25.82 21.28 -29.96
N LEU A 265 25.04 20.29 -30.39
CA LEU A 265 23.97 20.53 -31.36
C LEU A 265 22.84 21.37 -30.76
N ILE A 266 22.12 22.09 -31.62
CA ILE A 266 20.83 22.65 -31.25
C ILE A 266 19.81 21.52 -30.99
N PRO A 267 18.92 21.64 -29.99
CA PRO A 267 18.02 20.55 -29.58
C PRO A 267 17.19 19.95 -30.72
N THR A 268 16.66 20.77 -31.62
CA THR A 268 15.82 20.30 -32.74
C THR A 268 16.57 19.35 -33.67
N VAL A 269 17.81 19.69 -34.02
CA VAL A 269 18.68 18.86 -34.86
C VAL A 269 19.12 17.60 -34.11
N ALA A 270 19.46 17.72 -32.83
CA ALA A 270 19.83 16.59 -31.99
C ALA A 270 18.70 15.55 -31.90
N TYR A 271 17.46 16.00 -31.67
CA TYR A 271 16.29 15.12 -31.60
C TYR A 271 15.89 14.54 -32.96
N ASP A 272 16.08 15.27 -34.07
CA ASP A 272 15.93 14.72 -35.42
C ASP A 272 16.91 13.57 -35.67
N TYR A 273 18.18 13.70 -35.25
CA TYR A 273 19.13 12.58 -35.32
C TYR A 273 18.72 11.40 -34.45
N VAL A 274 18.26 11.62 -33.22
CA VAL A 274 17.74 10.54 -32.37
C VAL A 274 16.58 9.82 -33.06
N PHE A 275 15.63 10.57 -33.62
CA PHE A 275 14.47 10.04 -34.30
C PHE A 275 14.86 9.19 -35.53
N ARG A 276 15.76 9.70 -36.37
CA ARG A 276 16.28 8.95 -37.53
C ARG A 276 17.07 7.72 -37.06
N ALA A 277 17.92 7.83 -36.04
CA ALA A 277 18.68 6.71 -35.52
C ALA A 277 17.81 5.64 -34.85
N GLY A 278 16.65 6.01 -34.32
CA GLY A 278 15.64 5.06 -33.84
C GLY A 278 14.99 4.27 -34.97
N ARG A 279 14.80 4.88 -36.15
CA ARG A 279 14.29 4.23 -37.37
C ARG A 279 15.35 3.45 -38.15
N HIS A 280 16.61 3.83 -38.00
CA HIS A 280 17.77 3.22 -38.66
C HIS A 280 18.71 2.57 -37.64
N PRO A 281 18.29 1.45 -37.01
CA PRO A 281 19.16 0.75 -36.08
C PRO A 281 20.45 0.34 -36.81
N SER A 282 21.59 0.78 -36.30
CA SER A 282 22.90 0.38 -36.83
C SER A 282 23.07 -1.13 -36.76
N ALA A 283 24.01 -1.68 -37.54
CA ALA A 283 24.36 -3.10 -37.43
C ALA A 283 24.70 -3.52 -35.98
N ALA A 284 25.33 -2.61 -35.22
CA ALA A 284 25.62 -2.81 -33.80
C ALA A 284 24.35 -2.83 -32.93
N THR A 285 23.35 -2.03 -33.29
CA THR A 285 22.03 -1.98 -32.64
C THR A 285 21.23 -3.26 -32.93
N GLN A 286 21.23 -3.71 -34.18
CA GLN A 286 20.60 -4.98 -34.58
C GLN A 286 21.26 -6.18 -33.90
N ALA A 287 22.60 -6.23 -33.85
CA ALA A 287 23.36 -7.28 -33.17
C ALA A 287 23.22 -7.26 -31.63
N ALA A 288 22.94 -6.10 -31.05
CA ALA A 288 22.68 -5.97 -29.61
C ALA A 288 21.26 -6.38 -29.21
N HIS A 289 20.37 -6.59 -30.18
CA HIS A 289 18.93 -6.86 -29.99
C HIS A 289 18.24 -5.72 -29.20
N ALA A 290 18.62 -4.47 -29.50
CA ALA A 290 18.07 -3.29 -28.84
C ALA A 290 16.61 -3.04 -29.24
N LYS A 291 15.71 -2.84 -28.27
CA LYS A 291 14.32 -2.43 -28.53
C LYS A 291 14.25 -0.89 -28.60
N GLY A 292 13.64 -0.36 -29.65
CA GLY A 292 13.01 0.96 -29.63
C GLY A 292 11.51 0.77 -29.52
N THR A 293 10.90 0.99 -28.37
CA THR A 293 9.44 0.84 -28.20
C THR A 293 8.64 2.07 -28.66
N ILE A 294 9.34 3.05 -29.22
CA ILE A 294 8.77 4.21 -29.92
C ILE A 294 9.01 4.13 -31.43
N THR A 295 9.49 2.99 -31.96
CA THR A 295 9.51 2.80 -33.40
C THR A 295 8.07 2.60 -33.85
N TRP A 296 7.60 3.54 -34.67
CA TRP A 296 6.43 3.31 -35.51
C TRP A 296 6.69 2.01 -36.28
N ASP A 297 5.83 0.99 -36.13
CA ASP A 297 5.79 -0.24 -36.94
C ASP A 297 5.35 0.05 -38.39
N GLY A 298 5.75 1.20 -38.93
CA GLY A 298 5.66 1.43 -40.37
C GLY A 298 6.73 0.61 -41.06
N ASP A 299 6.38 0.06 -42.24
CA ASP A 299 7.26 -0.71 -43.09
C ASP A 299 8.70 -0.16 -43.09
N LEU A 300 9.61 -0.89 -42.43
CA LEU A 300 11.05 -0.61 -42.42
C LEU A 300 11.66 -0.69 -43.83
N ALA A 301 10.87 -1.13 -44.83
CA ALA A 301 11.25 -1.33 -46.21
C ALA A 301 11.60 -0.03 -46.97
N GLU A 302 11.13 1.15 -46.54
CA GLU A 302 11.31 2.41 -47.29
C GLU A 302 12.29 3.43 -46.67
N VAL A 303 12.98 3.09 -45.57
CA VAL A 303 13.76 4.10 -44.83
C VAL A 303 15.21 4.16 -45.35
N ALA A 304 15.59 5.26 -46.01
CA ALA A 304 16.93 5.51 -46.57
C ALA A 304 18.04 5.53 -45.48
N PRO A 305 19.22 4.90 -45.69
CA PRO A 305 20.25 4.77 -44.66
C PRO A 305 20.72 6.12 -44.12
N LEU A 306 21.05 6.17 -42.82
CA LEU A 306 21.63 7.37 -42.20
C LEU A 306 22.86 7.86 -43.00
N PRO A 307 23.04 9.19 -43.14
CA PRO A 307 24.24 9.74 -43.76
C PRO A 307 25.49 9.25 -43.00
N LYS A 308 26.57 8.98 -43.74
CA LYS A 308 27.88 8.75 -43.12
C LYS A 308 28.49 10.11 -42.80
N PHE A 309 28.87 10.30 -41.54
CA PHE A 309 29.52 11.52 -41.05
C PHE A 309 31.01 11.30 -40.92
N ALA A 310 31.80 12.36 -41.16
CA ALA A 310 33.22 12.35 -40.84
C ALA A 310 33.43 12.29 -39.30
N PRO A 311 34.54 11.74 -38.79
CA PRO A 311 34.79 11.65 -37.35
C PRO A 311 34.62 12.98 -36.60
N GLU A 312 34.98 14.08 -37.24
CA GLU A 312 34.93 15.45 -36.72
C GLU A 312 33.49 15.98 -36.59
N GLU A 313 32.54 15.40 -37.31
CA GLU A 313 31.10 15.75 -37.28
C GLU A 313 30.33 14.90 -36.26
N LEU A 314 30.88 13.78 -35.80
CA LEU A 314 30.22 12.87 -34.86
C LEU A 314 30.12 13.46 -33.45
N GLY A 315 29.08 13.07 -32.72
CA GLY A 315 28.89 13.37 -31.29
C GLY A 315 29.69 12.45 -30.36
N ASP A 316 29.61 12.64 -29.05
CA ASP A 316 30.35 11.82 -28.09
C ASP A 316 29.87 10.36 -28.02
N CYS A 317 28.66 10.06 -28.51
CA CYS A 317 28.20 8.68 -28.61
C CYS A 317 28.91 7.94 -29.76
N ILE A 318 29.67 6.91 -29.41
CA ILE A 318 30.39 6.07 -30.39
C ILE A 318 29.55 4.91 -30.96
N ASP A 319 28.24 4.91 -30.70
CA ASP A 319 27.30 3.87 -31.13
C ASP A 319 27.68 2.42 -30.72
N CYS A 320 28.30 2.24 -29.54
CA CYS A 320 28.77 0.93 -29.07
C CYS A 320 27.67 -0.01 -28.53
N THR A 321 26.48 0.52 -28.27
CA THR A 321 25.29 -0.18 -27.74
C THR A 321 25.42 -0.85 -26.38
N ILE A 322 26.53 -0.63 -25.65
CA ILE A 322 26.74 -1.22 -24.32
C ILE A 322 25.64 -0.81 -23.33
N CYS A 323 25.17 0.45 -23.40
CA CYS A 323 24.04 0.96 -22.61
C CYS A 323 22.73 0.18 -22.81
N VAL A 324 22.52 -0.39 -24.00
CA VAL A 324 21.39 -1.27 -24.31
C VAL A 324 21.65 -2.68 -23.80
N GLN A 325 22.87 -3.19 -24.00
CA GLN A 325 23.24 -4.54 -23.58
C GLN A 325 23.12 -4.74 -22.08
N VAL A 326 23.37 -3.72 -21.26
CA VAL A 326 23.23 -3.79 -19.79
C VAL A 326 21.79 -3.55 -19.30
N CYS A 327 20.87 -3.16 -20.17
CA CYS A 327 19.52 -2.82 -19.79
C CYS A 327 18.68 -4.08 -19.50
N PRO A 328 18.16 -4.27 -18.27
CA PRO A 328 17.39 -5.47 -17.93
C PRO A 328 16.04 -5.56 -18.67
N THR A 329 15.48 -4.42 -19.11
CA THR A 329 14.23 -4.39 -19.89
C THR A 329 14.48 -4.34 -21.41
N GLY A 330 15.75 -4.30 -21.83
CA GLY A 330 16.15 -4.38 -23.24
C GLY A 330 15.87 -3.12 -24.06
N ILE A 331 15.68 -1.96 -23.41
CA ILE A 331 15.42 -0.70 -24.09
C ILE A 331 16.70 0.01 -24.55
N ASP A 332 16.59 0.80 -25.62
CA ASP A 332 17.61 1.75 -26.03
C ASP A 332 17.34 3.16 -25.47
N ILE A 333 17.99 3.47 -24.35
CA ILE A 333 17.89 4.76 -23.65
C ILE A 333 18.24 5.97 -24.52
N ARG A 334 18.95 5.77 -25.63
CA ARG A 334 19.29 6.85 -26.56
C ARG A 334 18.10 7.31 -27.38
N ASN A 335 17.01 6.53 -27.42
CA ASN A 335 15.76 6.88 -28.11
C ASN A 335 14.83 7.76 -27.24
N GLY A 336 15.30 8.24 -26.10
CA GLY A 336 14.57 9.14 -25.21
C GLY A 336 13.87 8.40 -24.06
N LEU A 337 12.87 9.07 -23.48
CA LEU A 337 12.16 8.54 -22.32
C LEU A 337 11.21 7.41 -22.74
N GLN A 338 11.43 6.23 -22.16
CA GLN A 338 10.64 5.02 -22.41
C GLN A 338 10.01 4.54 -21.09
N TYR A 339 8.74 4.12 -21.14
CA TYR A 339 7.98 3.76 -19.94
C TYR A 339 8.48 2.47 -19.28
N GLU A 340 9.26 1.65 -20.00
CA GLU A 340 9.85 0.41 -19.53
C GLU A 340 11.17 0.63 -18.77
N CYS A 341 11.71 1.86 -18.76
CA CYS A 341 12.92 2.17 -18.04
C CYS A 341 12.68 2.02 -16.53
N ILE A 342 13.34 1.06 -15.87
CA ILE A 342 13.20 0.89 -14.41
C ILE A 342 14.11 1.83 -13.59
N ALA A 343 14.82 2.77 -14.23
CA ALA A 343 15.73 3.70 -13.58
C ALA A 343 16.75 3.03 -12.63
N CYS A 344 17.39 1.94 -13.06
CA CYS A 344 18.39 1.21 -12.26
C CYS A 344 19.83 1.73 -12.38
N GLY A 345 20.12 2.62 -13.33
CA GLY A 345 21.44 3.24 -13.50
C GLY A 345 22.50 2.39 -14.22
N ALA A 346 22.21 1.13 -14.58
CA ALA A 346 23.17 0.25 -15.26
C ALA A 346 23.73 0.85 -16.57
N CYS A 347 22.89 1.54 -17.35
CA CYS A 347 23.32 2.21 -18.57
C CYS A 347 24.22 3.44 -18.34
N ILE A 348 24.14 4.08 -17.17
CA ILE A 348 25.03 5.17 -16.78
C ILE A 348 26.42 4.61 -16.53
N ASP A 349 26.53 3.65 -15.60
CA ASP A 349 27.80 3.00 -15.24
C ASP A 349 28.50 2.45 -16.50
N ALA A 350 27.75 1.79 -17.38
CA ALA A 350 28.32 1.19 -18.59
C ALA A 350 28.73 2.23 -19.65
N CYS A 351 28.01 3.36 -19.74
CA CYS A 351 28.38 4.44 -20.65
C CYS A 351 29.62 5.17 -20.15
N ASP A 352 29.71 5.44 -18.84
CA ASP A 352 30.84 6.13 -18.25
C ASP A 352 32.12 5.30 -18.40
N GLU A 353 32.07 3.97 -18.30
CA GLU A 353 33.20 3.09 -18.64
C GLU A 353 33.68 3.25 -20.10
N VAL A 354 32.75 3.49 -21.04
CA VAL A 354 33.10 3.80 -22.44
C VAL A 354 33.65 5.21 -22.57
N MET A 355 33.10 6.20 -21.85
CA MET A 355 33.61 7.57 -21.85
C MET A 355 35.04 7.61 -21.33
N ASP A 356 35.36 6.89 -20.26
CA ASP A 356 36.72 6.73 -19.73
C ASP A 356 37.68 6.17 -20.79
N LYS A 357 37.27 5.10 -21.48
CA LYS A 357 38.06 4.47 -22.54
C LYS A 357 38.30 5.39 -23.73
N MET A 358 37.41 6.35 -23.98
CA MET A 358 37.54 7.34 -25.04
C MET A 358 38.24 8.63 -24.59
N GLY A 359 38.42 8.83 -23.28
CA GLY A 359 38.91 10.08 -22.72
C GLY A 359 37.88 11.21 -22.74
N TYR A 360 36.58 10.90 -22.70
CA TYR A 360 35.51 11.90 -22.68
C TYR A 360 34.99 12.14 -21.26
N PRO A 361 34.47 13.34 -20.96
CA PRO A 361 33.79 13.60 -19.69
C PRO A 361 32.60 12.66 -19.46
N HIS A 362 32.34 12.27 -18.21
CA HIS A 362 31.18 11.44 -17.85
C HIS A 362 29.84 12.11 -18.13
N GLY A 363 28.76 11.35 -18.02
CA GLY A 363 27.40 11.90 -18.02
C GLY A 363 26.78 12.09 -19.41
N LEU A 364 27.26 11.38 -20.42
CA LEU A 364 26.53 11.25 -21.70
C LEU A 364 25.14 10.60 -21.48
N ILE A 365 25.06 9.67 -20.53
CA ILE A 365 23.82 9.19 -19.92
C ILE A 365 23.91 9.51 -18.43
N ARG A 366 22.90 10.15 -17.85
CA ARG A 366 22.93 10.60 -16.44
C ARG A 366 21.54 10.69 -15.84
N TYR A 367 21.46 10.74 -14.50
CA TYR A 367 20.25 11.23 -13.84
C TYR A 367 20.13 12.73 -14.06
N SER A 368 19.06 13.15 -14.73
CA SER A 368 18.77 14.55 -15.04
C SER A 368 17.27 14.76 -15.17
N THR A 369 16.84 16.00 -15.38
CA THR A 369 15.47 16.30 -15.78
C THR A 369 15.43 16.58 -17.28
N GLN A 370 14.28 16.38 -17.91
CA GLN A 370 14.14 16.71 -19.34
C GLN A 370 14.42 18.20 -19.60
N ASN A 371 14.02 19.09 -18.69
CA ASN A 371 14.35 20.51 -18.79
C ASN A 371 15.86 20.74 -18.76
N ALA A 372 16.59 20.11 -17.84
CA ALA A 372 18.04 20.27 -17.75
C ALA A 372 18.77 19.69 -18.97
N ILE A 373 18.27 18.59 -19.57
CA ILE A 373 18.77 18.09 -20.85
C ILE A 373 18.54 19.15 -21.94
N ASP A 374 17.33 19.68 -22.08
CA ASP A 374 16.96 20.69 -23.08
C ASP A 374 17.63 22.08 -22.85
N GLY A 375 18.53 22.23 -21.87
CA GLY A 375 19.16 23.51 -21.51
C GLY A 375 18.21 24.51 -20.83
N LYS A 376 17.05 24.05 -20.34
CA LYS A 376 16.04 24.87 -19.67
C LYS A 376 16.23 24.85 -18.15
N PRO A 377 15.81 25.91 -17.43
CA PRO A 377 15.80 25.92 -15.97
C PRO A 377 15.03 24.72 -15.40
N THR A 378 15.64 24.05 -14.43
CA THR A 378 15.06 22.88 -13.77
C THR A 378 14.68 23.22 -12.32
N ARG A 379 13.50 22.77 -11.89
CA ARG A 379 13.07 22.85 -10.49
C ARG A 379 12.65 21.47 -10.02
N VAL A 380 13.60 20.71 -9.46
CA VAL A 380 13.33 19.36 -8.94
C VAL A 380 12.37 19.42 -7.75
N LEU A 381 12.65 20.32 -6.79
CA LEU A 381 11.82 20.60 -5.61
C LEU A 381 10.64 21.50 -5.99
N ARG A 382 9.59 20.89 -6.55
CA ARG A 382 8.31 21.55 -6.88
C ARG A 382 7.41 21.67 -5.65
N PRO A 383 6.45 22.62 -5.62
CA PRO A 383 5.45 22.71 -4.54
C PRO A 383 4.79 21.35 -4.20
N ARG A 384 4.47 20.54 -5.23
CA ARG A 384 3.91 19.19 -5.04
C ARG A 384 4.79 18.26 -4.21
N ILE A 385 6.12 18.38 -4.29
CA ILE A 385 7.07 17.55 -3.51
C ILE A 385 6.99 17.93 -2.04
N PHE A 386 6.87 19.22 -1.73
CA PHE A 386 6.67 19.69 -0.37
C PHE A 386 5.31 19.25 0.18
N VAL A 387 4.24 19.30 -0.62
CA VAL A 387 2.91 18.79 -0.22
C VAL A 387 2.99 17.30 0.14
N TYR A 388 3.56 16.47 -0.73
CA TYR A 388 3.73 15.05 -0.44
C TYR A 388 4.65 14.79 0.74
N GLY A 389 5.74 15.55 0.88
CA GLY A 389 6.67 15.44 2.00
C GLY A 389 6.02 15.79 3.34
N LEU A 390 5.30 16.92 3.41
CA LEU A 390 4.57 17.36 4.60
C LEU A 390 3.46 16.38 4.97
N LEU A 391 2.68 15.91 3.99
CA LEU A 391 1.63 14.94 4.23
C LEU A 391 2.22 13.61 4.72
N LEU A 392 3.30 13.13 4.11
CA LEU A 392 4.00 11.92 4.56
C LEU A 392 4.54 12.07 5.99
N LEU A 393 5.17 13.21 6.30
CA LEU A 393 5.64 13.52 7.66
C LEU A 393 4.48 13.55 8.67
N GLY A 394 3.36 14.18 8.30
CA GLY A 394 2.15 14.23 9.12
C GLY A 394 1.57 12.84 9.38
N LEU A 395 1.48 11.99 8.35
CA LEU A 395 1.02 10.61 8.49
C LEU A 395 1.96 9.77 9.37
N CYS A 396 3.27 9.86 9.15
CA CYS A 396 4.27 9.17 9.98
C CYS A 396 4.21 9.64 11.44
N GLY A 397 4.08 10.94 11.67
CA GLY A 397 3.91 11.52 13.00
C GLY A 397 2.62 11.05 13.68
N ALA A 398 1.49 11.08 12.97
CA ALA A 398 0.21 10.59 13.47
C ALA A 398 0.24 9.09 13.77
N TRP A 399 0.90 8.30 12.93
CA TRP A 399 1.08 6.87 13.16
C TRP A 399 1.93 6.61 14.40
N ALA A 400 3.09 7.25 14.53
CA ALA A 400 3.98 7.09 15.67
C ALA A 400 3.31 7.56 16.98
N TRP A 401 2.63 8.71 16.94
CA TRP A 401 1.86 9.22 18.08
C TRP A 401 0.74 8.24 18.46
N GLY A 402 -0.03 7.76 17.49
CA GLY A 402 -1.12 6.84 17.76
C GLY A 402 -0.67 5.48 18.29
N VAL A 403 0.45 4.94 17.79
CA VAL A 403 1.03 3.68 18.32
C VAL A 403 1.56 3.85 19.74
N THR A 404 2.16 5.01 20.07
CA THR A 404 2.69 5.28 21.41
C THR A 404 1.61 5.63 22.44
N HIS A 405 0.47 6.17 22.00
CA HIS A 405 -0.66 6.55 22.86
C HIS A 405 -1.83 5.54 22.83
N ARG A 406 -1.63 4.38 22.19
CA ARG A 406 -2.67 3.34 22.13
C ARG A 406 -2.98 2.81 23.54
N SER A 407 -4.26 2.57 23.83
CA SER A 407 -4.65 1.95 25.09
C SER A 407 -4.18 0.49 25.13
N GLU A 408 -3.48 0.14 26.21
CA GLU A 408 -3.00 -1.22 26.44
C GLU A 408 -4.04 -2.11 27.13
N LEU A 409 -5.10 -1.51 27.68
CA LEU A 409 -6.26 -2.19 28.24
C LEU A 409 -7.52 -1.69 27.54
N ILE A 410 -8.34 -2.62 27.07
CA ILE A 410 -9.74 -2.36 26.75
C ILE A 410 -10.59 -2.97 27.87
N ALA A 411 -11.47 -2.15 28.46
CA ALA A 411 -12.48 -2.58 29.42
C ALA A 411 -13.86 -2.15 28.91
N GLU A 412 -14.72 -3.12 28.59
CA GLU A 412 -16.07 -2.90 28.08
C GLU A 412 -17.09 -3.57 29.00
N VAL A 413 -18.14 -2.84 29.38
CA VAL A 413 -19.27 -3.39 30.12
C VAL A 413 -20.45 -3.50 29.16
N LEU A 414 -20.90 -4.73 28.93
CA LEU A 414 -21.98 -5.05 27.99
C LEU A 414 -23.19 -5.51 28.79
N ARG A 415 -24.32 -4.80 28.70
CA ARG A 415 -25.59 -5.28 29.26
C ARG A 415 -26.16 -6.40 28.40
N ASP A 416 -26.73 -7.43 29.03
CA ASP A 416 -27.50 -8.44 28.31
C ASP A 416 -28.68 -7.78 27.58
N ARG A 417 -28.84 -8.09 26.29
CA ARG A 417 -29.90 -7.53 25.44
C ARG A 417 -31.16 -8.38 25.42
N ASN A 418 -31.08 -9.66 25.80
CA ASN A 418 -32.19 -10.61 25.72
C ASN A 418 -33.03 -10.63 27.00
N ALA A 419 -32.41 -10.36 28.16
CA ALA A 419 -33.10 -10.24 29.43
C ALA A 419 -32.91 -8.83 29.99
N LEU A 420 -34.01 -8.06 30.06
CA LEU A 420 -33.99 -6.74 30.68
C LEU A 420 -33.57 -6.80 32.14
N TYR A 421 -33.99 -7.86 32.84
CA TYR A 421 -33.61 -8.21 34.20
C TYR A 421 -33.88 -9.71 34.43
N ARG A 422 -33.26 -10.31 35.45
CA ARG A 422 -33.60 -11.64 35.98
C ARG A 422 -34.17 -11.52 37.38
N GLN A 423 -35.16 -12.35 37.65
CA GLN A 423 -35.70 -12.53 38.99
C GLN A 423 -35.05 -13.75 39.64
N SER A 424 -34.38 -13.54 40.76
CA SER A 424 -33.79 -14.62 41.57
C SER A 424 -34.87 -15.34 42.38
N ALA A 425 -34.53 -16.51 42.93
CA ALA A 425 -35.46 -17.34 43.72
C ALA A 425 -36.00 -16.66 45.00
N ASP A 426 -35.30 -15.64 45.50
CA ASP A 426 -35.72 -14.77 46.61
C ASP A 426 -36.65 -13.61 46.19
N GLY A 427 -36.94 -13.49 44.89
CA GLY A 427 -37.73 -12.40 44.31
C GLY A 427 -36.94 -11.11 44.07
N SER A 428 -35.62 -11.10 44.27
CA SER A 428 -34.77 -9.96 43.91
C SER A 428 -34.63 -9.84 42.39
N ILE A 429 -34.54 -8.59 41.91
CA ILE A 429 -34.37 -8.27 40.49
C ILE A 429 -32.90 -7.87 40.26
N ALA A 430 -32.23 -8.56 39.35
CA ALA A 430 -30.84 -8.30 38.98
C ALA A 430 -30.72 -8.02 37.47
N ASN A 431 -29.78 -7.16 37.10
CA ASN A 431 -29.40 -6.94 35.71
C ASN A 431 -28.10 -7.69 35.42
N ASP A 432 -28.05 -8.39 34.29
CA ASP A 432 -26.85 -9.10 33.87
C ASP A 432 -25.95 -8.18 33.02
N TYR A 433 -24.69 -8.07 33.43
CA TYR A 433 -23.65 -7.36 32.70
C TYR A 433 -22.46 -8.28 32.46
N THR A 434 -21.92 -8.26 31.25
CA THR A 434 -20.66 -8.91 30.89
C THR A 434 -19.56 -7.86 30.89
N LEU A 435 -18.59 -7.99 31.80
CA LEU A 435 -17.36 -7.22 31.76
C LEU A 435 -16.33 -7.94 30.88
N LYS A 436 -15.91 -7.28 29.81
CA LYS A 436 -14.88 -7.77 28.89
C LYS A 436 -13.59 -6.97 29.09
N LEU A 437 -12.54 -7.66 29.49
CA LEU A 437 -11.20 -7.09 29.67
C LEU A 437 -10.24 -7.68 28.63
N ILE A 438 -9.51 -6.82 27.92
CA ILE A 438 -8.52 -7.23 26.92
C ILE A 438 -7.19 -6.58 27.27
N ASN A 439 -6.23 -7.38 27.72
CA ASN A 439 -4.84 -6.96 27.87
C ASN A 439 -4.13 -7.01 26.50
N LYS A 440 -3.80 -5.84 25.95
CA LYS A 440 -3.04 -5.69 24.71
C LYS A 440 -1.53 -5.59 24.92
N SER A 441 -1.06 -5.49 26.17
CA SER A 441 0.37 -5.54 26.49
C SER A 441 0.91 -6.98 26.37
N GLN A 442 2.24 -7.09 26.28
CA GLN A 442 2.93 -8.38 26.30
C GLN A 442 3.16 -8.92 27.72
N GLU A 443 2.93 -8.09 28.74
CA GLU A 443 3.19 -8.43 30.12
C GLU A 443 1.92 -8.88 30.85
N THR A 444 2.07 -9.79 31.80
CA THR A 444 0.98 -10.15 32.71
C THR A 444 0.67 -8.95 33.61
N ARG A 445 -0.56 -8.43 33.52
CA ARG A 445 -1.03 -7.33 34.36
C ARG A 445 -2.11 -7.79 35.33
N ARG A 446 -2.10 -7.23 36.54
CA ARG A 446 -3.16 -7.43 37.53
C ARG A 446 -4.04 -6.19 37.56
N TYR A 447 -5.34 -6.39 37.39
CA TYR A 447 -6.33 -5.34 37.45
C TYR A 447 -7.21 -5.53 38.69
N ARG A 448 -7.53 -4.44 39.39
CA ARG A 448 -8.56 -4.42 40.44
C ARG A 448 -9.83 -3.83 39.85
N ILE A 449 -10.93 -4.57 39.97
CA ILE A 449 -12.24 -4.14 39.51
C ILE A 449 -13.05 -3.78 40.75
N THR A 450 -13.53 -2.55 40.83
CA THR A 450 -14.43 -2.10 41.89
C THR A 450 -15.76 -1.71 41.26
N LEU A 451 -16.86 -2.23 41.81
CA LEU A 451 -18.21 -1.79 41.48
C LEU A 451 -18.64 -0.80 42.55
N GLU A 452 -18.73 0.47 42.18
CA GLU A 452 -19.29 1.51 43.05
C GLU A 452 -20.70 1.83 42.57
N PRO A 453 -21.73 1.68 43.44
CA PRO A 453 -23.05 2.17 43.12
C PRO A 453 -22.97 3.68 42.88
N ALA A 454 -23.41 4.14 41.71
CA ALA A 454 -23.50 5.58 41.44
C ALA A 454 -24.46 6.26 42.42
N ASP A 455 -25.52 5.53 42.82
CA ASP A 455 -26.52 5.97 43.78
C ASP A 455 -26.88 4.83 44.73
N ALA A 456 -27.23 5.16 45.98
CA ALA A 456 -27.95 4.27 46.88
C ALA A 456 -29.39 4.09 46.36
N GLY A 457 -29.56 3.30 45.31
CA GLY A 457 -30.82 3.17 44.59
C GLY A 457 -32.01 2.89 45.52
N LEU A 458 -33.15 3.52 45.22
CA LEU A 458 -34.42 3.24 45.88
C LEU A 458 -34.85 1.80 45.60
N TYR A 459 -34.64 0.90 46.56
CA TYR A 459 -35.08 -0.48 46.49
C TYR A 459 -36.56 -0.58 46.90
N ARG A 460 -37.43 -1.04 45.98
CA ARG A 460 -38.76 -1.58 46.32
C ARG A 460 -38.94 -2.93 45.63
N ARG A 461 -39.38 -3.94 46.38
CA ARG A 461 -39.69 -5.27 45.86
C ARG A 461 -40.90 -5.17 44.93
N PHE A 462 -40.74 -5.55 43.66
CA PHE A 462 -41.85 -5.66 42.71
C PHE A 462 -42.90 -6.63 43.27
N GLY A 463 -44.17 -6.21 43.34
CA GLY A 463 -45.28 -7.01 43.88
C GLY A 463 -45.58 -6.84 45.38
N SER A 464 -44.85 -5.98 46.11
CA SER A 464 -45.23 -5.61 47.49
C SER A 464 -46.20 -4.41 47.48
N GLU A 465 -47.50 -4.70 47.48
CA GLU A 465 -48.63 -3.77 47.70
C GLU A 465 -48.46 -2.36 47.09
N GLY A 466 -48.22 -2.30 45.79
CA GLY A 466 -48.24 -1.05 45.01
C GLY A 466 -49.35 -1.11 43.98
N GLY A 467 -50.60 -1.12 44.44
CA GLY A 467 -51.75 -0.99 43.54
C GLY A 467 -51.72 0.36 42.83
N PHE A 468 -52.36 0.44 41.67
CA PHE A 468 -52.69 1.73 41.07
C PHE A 468 -53.51 2.53 42.08
N ILE A 469 -53.02 3.70 42.46
CA ILE A 469 -53.73 4.64 43.32
C ILE A 469 -54.47 5.61 42.40
N ASP A 470 -55.79 5.73 42.56
CA ASP A 470 -56.56 6.67 41.75
C ASP A 470 -56.25 8.12 42.11
N TRP A 471 -56.44 9.02 41.17
CA TRP A 471 -56.17 10.45 41.36
C TRP A 471 -56.94 11.02 42.56
N GLY A 472 -58.20 10.61 42.74
CA GLY A 472 -59.03 11.03 43.86
C GLY A 472 -58.50 10.55 45.22
N GLU A 473 -57.87 9.39 45.32
CA GLU A 473 -57.20 8.89 46.51
C GLU A 473 -55.92 9.67 46.80
N ILE A 474 -55.13 10.01 45.77
CA ILE A 474 -53.95 10.87 45.92
C ILE A 474 -54.37 12.22 46.53
N VAL A 475 -55.38 12.86 45.96
CA VAL A 475 -55.88 14.16 46.44
C VAL A 475 -56.45 14.06 47.85
N ARG A 476 -57.23 13.03 48.17
CA ARG A 476 -57.90 12.90 49.49
C ARG A 476 -56.96 12.50 50.63
N SER A 477 -55.95 11.67 50.35
CA SER A 477 -55.24 10.93 51.41
C SER A 477 -53.72 11.07 51.41
N ARG A 478 -53.15 11.74 50.40
CA ARG A 478 -51.69 11.88 50.24
C ARG A 478 -51.29 13.33 50.04
N LEU A 479 -51.96 14.04 49.14
CA LEU A 479 -51.65 15.42 48.81
C LEU A 479 -51.97 16.35 50.00
N GLY A 480 -50.94 16.90 50.65
CA GLY A 480 -51.11 17.75 51.84
C GLY A 480 -51.44 17.00 53.13
N ALA A 481 -51.45 15.67 53.11
CA ALA A 481 -51.65 14.86 54.31
C ALA A 481 -50.38 14.83 55.19
N PRO A 482 -50.51 14.71 56.53
CA PRO A 482 -49.35 14.62 57.42
C PRO A 482 -48.40 13.47 57.03
N GLY A 483 -47.11 13.78 56.91
CA GLY A 483 -46.07 12.82 56.55
C GLY A 483 -45.88 12.58 55.05
N TRP A 484 -46.66 13.23 54.18
CA TRP A 484 -46.45 13.22 52.73
C TRP A 484 -45.94 14.55 52.23
N GLU A 485 -44.86 14.51 51.45
CA GLU A 485 -44.21 15.66 50.86
C GLU A 485 -44.39 15.62 49.34
N ARG A 486 -44.95 16.68 48.76
CA ARG A 486 -45.02 16.83 47.29
C ARG A 486 -43.75 17.51 46.80
N HIS A 487 -43.15 16.93 45.77
CA HIS A 487 -41.99 17.44 45.07
C HIS A 487 -42.29 17.56 43.57
N TRP A 488 -41.58 18.45 42.89
CA TRP A 488 -41.68 18.68 41.46
C TRP A 488 -40.29 18.56 40.83
N ASP A 489 -40.14 17.70 39.82
CA ASP A 489 -38.92 17.64 39.03
C ASP A 489 -39.02 18.62 37.85
N ALA A 490 -38.18 19.65 37.87
CA ALA A 490 -38.19 20.69 36.84
C ALA A 490 -37.69 20.21 35.47
N GLN A 491 -36.81 19.20 35.43
CA GLN A 491 -36.25 18.65 34.20
C GLN A 491 -37.20 17.63 33.57
N ALA A 492 -37.73 16.71 34.38
CA ALA A 492 -38.67 15.70 33.92
C ALA A 492 -40.12 16.23 33.79
N GLN A 493 -40.42 17.38 34.40
CA GLN A 493 -41.73 18.03 34.39
C GLN A 493 -42.86 17.14 34.95
N VAL A 494 -42.56 16.42 36.03
CA VAL A 494 -43.49 15.49 36.70
C VAL A 494 -43.48 15.69 38.22
N PRO A 495 -44.64 15.52 38.88
CA PRO A 495 -44.74 15.54 40.32
C PRO A 495 -44.44 14.16 40.91
N TRP A 496 -43.99 14.16 42.17
CA TRP A 496 -43.93 12.94 42.98
C TRP A 496 -44.20 13.26 44.45
N LEU A 497 -44.69 12.25 45.15
CA LEU A 497 -44.97 12.30 46.59
C LEU A 497 -44.02 11.37 47.32
N TRP A 498 -43.50 11.83 48.45
CA TRP A 498 -42.62 11.06 49.30
C TRP A 498 -43.07 11.09 50.75
N ASN A 499 -43.09 9.91 51.37
CA ASN A 499 -43.30 9.79 52.80
C ASN A 499 -42.01 9.29 53.45
N PRO A 500 -41.28 10.14 54.19
CA PRO A 500 -39.99 9.76 54.79
C PRO A 500 -40.12 8.70 55.88
N ALA A 501 -41.28 8.61 56.55
CA ALA A 501 -41.53 7.65 57.63
C ALA A 501 -41.82 6.25 57.08
N THR A 502 -42.65 6.13 56.05
CA THR A 502 -42.99 4.83 55.43
C THR A 502 -42.06 4.45 54.28
N ARG A 503 -41.18 5.37 53.86
CA ARG A 503 -40.32 5.26 52.67
C ARG A 503 -41.09 4.94 51.39
N GLN A 504 -42.30 5.47 51.28
CA GLN A 504 -43.13 5.31 50.09
C GLN A 504 -42.93 6.47 49.13
N LEU A 505 -42.64 6.13 47.87
CA LEU A 505 -42.59 7.05 46.74
C LEU A 505 -43.81 6.79 45.84
N ILE A 506 -44.53 7.84 45.46
CA ILE A 506 -45.61 7.80 44.48
C ILE A 506 -45.25 8.77 43.35
N THR A 507 -45.04 8.25 42.15
CA THR A 507 -44.98 9.05 40.91
C THR A 507 -46.37 9.06 40.29
N TYR A 508 -46.82 10.21 39.81
CA TYR A 508 -48.16 10.37 39.28
C TYR A 508 -48.20 11.52 38.26
N ASP A 509 -49.30 11.62 37.52
CA ASP A 509 -49.62 12.81 36.74
C ASP A 509 -50.62 13.66 37.51
N ASP A 510 -50.48 14.98 37.41
CA ASP A 510 -51.40 15.95 37.98
C ASP A 510 -51.84 16.96 36.91
N PRO A 511 -52.74 17.90 37.23
CA PRO A 511 -53.16 18.90 36.25
C PRO A 511 -52.00 19.69 35.61
N GLN A 512 -50.91 19.92 36.34
CA GLN A 512 -49.76 20.66 35.84
C GLN A 512 -48.97 19.84 34.81
N SER A 513 -48.61 18.59 35.14
CA SER A 513 -47.86 17.72 34.19
C SER A 513 -48.69 17.35 32.96
N LEU A 514 -50.00 17.15 33.11
CA LEU A 514 -50.89 16.88 31.98
C LEU A 514 -51.06 18.08 31.05
N ALA A 515 -51.15 19.29 31.59
CA ALA A 515 -51.18 20.51 30.78
C ALA A 515 -49.89 20.66 29.96
N ILE A 516 -48.73 20.35 30.54
CA ILE A 516 -47.43 20.37 29.84
C ILE A 516 -47.40 19.30 28.74
N LYS A 517 -47.90 18.09 28.98
CA LYS A 517 -47.99 17.02 27.97
C LYS A 517 -48.93 17.40 26.82
N ALA A 518 -50.09 17.98 27.12
CA ALA A 518 -51.01 18.48 26.11
C ALA A 518 -50.38 19.60 25.27
N ASP A 519 -49.66 20.52 25.92
CA ASP A 519 -48.93 21.57 25.23
C ASP A 519 -47.82 21.02 24.33
N TYR A 520 -47.08 20.00 24.79
CA TYR A 520 -46.10 19.30 23.99
C TYR A 520 -46.72 18.65 22.74
N VAL A 521 -47.89 18.01 22.87
CA VAL A 521 -48.64 17.43 21.75
C VAL A 521 -49.03 18.48 20.73
N ARG A 522 -49.51 19.65 21.17
CA ARG A 522 -49.84 20.78 20.28
C ARG A 522 -48.61 21.33 19.58
N ARG A 523 -47.54 21.63 20.33
CA ARG A 523 -46.28 22.18 19.80
C ARG A 523 -45.66 21.28 18.75
N ASN A 524 -45.72 19.96 18.94
CA ASN A 524 -45.14 18.98 18.03
C ASN A 524 -46.13 18.42 16.99
N ARG A 525 -47.37 18.93 16.95
CA ARG A 525 -48.44 18.49 16.02
C ARG A 525 -48.67 16.97 16.03
N LEU A 526 -48.68 16.37 17.22
CA LEU A 526 -48.95 14.94 17.38
C LEU A 526 -50.46 14.66 17.28
N GLY A 527 -50.83 13.41 16.99
CA GLY A 527 -52.23 13.02 16.74
C GLY A 527 -53.17 13.09 17.96
N GLY A 528 -52.63 13.16 19.18
CA GLY A 528 -53.41 13.23 20.41
C GLY A 528 -52.69 12.60 21.61
N ILE A 529 -53.44 12.40 22.70
CA ILE A 529 -52.96 11.73 23.93
C ILE A 529 -53.87 10.53 24.20
N MET A 530 -53.27 9.38 24.50
CA MET A 530 -53.98 8.22 25.03
C MET A 530 -53.98 8.30 26.56
N TYR A 531 -55.14 8.14 27.18
CA TYR A 531 -55.32 8.20 28.63
C TYR A 531 -55.49 6.80 29.21
N TRP A 532 -54.66 6.41 30.18
CA TRP A 532 -54.70 5.09 30.81
C TRP A 532 -54.68 5.20 32.34
N GLU A 533 -55.68 4.72 33.09
CA GLU A 533 -56.99 4.26 32.64
C GLU A 533 -58.09 5.11 33.26
N HIS A 534 -59.17 5.32 32.50
CA HIS A 534 -60.23 6.26 32.86
C HIS A 534 -60.88 5.96 34.22
N ARG A 535 -60.94 4.68 34.63
CA ARG A 535 -61.54 4.28 35.92
C ARG A 535 -60.78 4.78 37.16
N LEU A 536 -59.56 5.29 36.99
CA LEU A 536 -58.70 5.80 38.08
C LEU A 536 -58.69 7.33 38.16
N ASP A 537 -59.60 7.99 37.45
CA ASP A 537 -59.80 9.43 37.43
C ASP A 537 -61.22 9.75 37.88
N ASP A 538 -61.38 10.79 38.69
CA ASP A 538 -62.70 11.35 39.02
C ASP A 538 -63.24 12.29 37.93
N GLY A 539 -62.50 12.38 36.80
CA GLY A 539 -62.80 13.18 35.62
C GLY A 539 -61.98 14.47 35.55
N GLN A 540 -61.30 14.85 36.64
CA GLN A 540 -60.52 16.08 36.70
C GLN A 540 -59.33 16.05 35.73
N LEU A 541 -58.58 14.96 35.68
CA LEU A 541 -57.38 14.86 34.85
C LEU A 541 -57.72 14.81 33.37
N LEU A 542 -58.78 14.08 33.01
CA LEU A 542 -59.29 14.02 31.64
C LEU A 542 -59.81 15.39 31.16
N GLU A 543 -60.50 16.14 32.04
CA GLU A 543 -60.97 17.49 31.71
C GLU A 543 -59.81 18.46 31.48
N VAL A 544 -58.75 18.38 32.29
CA VAL A 544 -57.52 19.17 32.10
C VAL A 544 -56.89 18.88 30.74
N LEU A 545 -56.77 17.61 30.36
CA LEU A 545 -56.26 17.23 29.04
C LEU A 545 -57.13 17.76 27.90
N HIS A 546 -58.45 17.60 28.00
CA HIS A 546 -59.38 18.11 26.99
C HIS A 546 -59.25 19.63 26.84
N LYS A 547 -59.31 20.37 27.95
CA LYS A 547 -59.16 21.83 27.94
C LYS A 547 -57.80 22.26 27.40
N ALA A 548 -56.71 21.61 27.79
CA ALA A 548 -55.36 21.97 27.36
C ALA A 548 -55.12 21.68 25.87
N LEU A 549 -55.65 20.56 25.34
CA LEU A 549 -55.57 20.22 23.91
C LEU A 549 -56.40 21.17 23.04
N HIS A 550 -57.55 21.64 23.54
CA HIS A 550 -58.47 22.53 22.80
C HIS A 550 -58.35 24.01 23.15
N ALA A 551 -57.48 24.38 24.09
CA ALA A 551 -57.21 25.78 24.39
C ALA A 551 -56.70 26.47 23.12
N ARG A 552 -57.35 27.56 22.72
CA ARG A 552 -56.90 28.42 21.61
C ARG A 552 -55.45 28.80 21.89
N SER A 553 -54.58 28.57 20.92
CA SER A 553 -53.18 29.00 21.02
C SER A 553 -53.16 30.51 21.26
N VAL A 554 -52.75 30.94 22.46
CA VAL A 554 -52.28 32.31 22.65
C VAL A 554 -50.99 32.39 21.84
N PRO A 555 -50.89 33.29 20.84
CA PRO A 555 -49.64 33.46 20.11
C PRO A 555 -48.54 33.81 21.11
N ALA A 556 -47.40 33.10 21.02
CA ALA A 556 -46.21 33.47 21.77
C ALA A 556 -45.87 34.93 21.43
N GLU A 557 -45.72 35.78 22.46
CA GLU A 557 -45.16 37.11 22.25
C GLU A 557 -43.78 36.99 21.59
N PRO A 558 -43.46 37.90 20.64
CA PRO A 558 -42.28 37.80 19.77
C PRO A 558 -40.94 37.85 20.50
#